data_AF-A0A662P7J4-F1
#
_entry.id   AF-A0A662P7J4-F1
#
_cell.length_a   1.000
_cell.length_b   1.000
_cell.length_c   1.000
_cell.angle_alpha   90.00
_cell.angle_beta   90.00
_cell.angle_gamma   90.00
#
_symmetry.space_group_name_H-M   'P 1'
#
loop_
_entity.id
_entity.type
_entity.pdbx_description
1 polymer ?
#
loop_
_entity_poly.entity_id
_entity_poly.type
_entity_poly.pdbx_seq_one_letter_code
_entity_poly.pdbx_strand_id
1 'polypeptide(L)'
;IRAYTDPWGFINVAGISSPGFTAAPAIAYHVLNLIKMKYAVKLVRKSGWNPYRRSIVRLADKPLHQIDSLIREKPDYGEIICYCKLVSKAEVLEAIERMKKIGIKTITVDSIKYRTRAGFGRCQGAFCRWRIALLISKYAQIPLHKVVVKKSPYGIGDVKVLLRSG
;
A
#
# COMPACT_ATOMS: atom_id res chain seq x y z
N ILE A 1 -26.96 -2.66 5.35
CA ILE A 1 -26.60 -1.25 5.10
C ILE A 1 -27.79 -0.39 5.53
N ARG A 2 -27.60 0.61 6.38
CA ARG A 2 -28.70 1.40 6.96
C ARG A 2 -28.35 2.89 7.02
N ALA A 3 -29.30 3.73 6.65
CA ALA A 3 -29.22 5.19 6.85
C ALA A 3 -29.96 5.59 8.14
N TYR A 4 -29.45 6.61 8.81
CA TYR A 4 -29.95 7.09 10.09
C TYR A 4 -30.35 8.56 9.98
N THR A 5 -31.46 8.93 10.59
CA THR A 5 -31.89 10.33 10.70
C THR A 5 -31.25 11.03 11.89
N ASP A 6 -30.78 10.24 12.87
CA ASP A 6 -30.05 10.69 14.06
C ASP A 6 -28.90 9.70 14.36
N PRO A 7 -27.63 10.12 14.28
CA PRO A 7 -27.18 11.43 13.79
C PRO A 7 -27.45 11.60 12.29
N TRP A 8 -27.82 12.82 11.89
CA TRP A 8 -28.16 13.14 10.50
C TRP A 8 -26.97 12.92 9.55
N GLY A 9 -27.24 12.31 8.39
CA GLY A 9 -26.22 12.05 7.37
C GLY A 9 -25.40 10.78 7.61
N PHE A 10 -25.65 10.04 8.70
CA PHE A 10 -24.90 8.84 9.02
C PHE A 10 -25.42 7.59 8.27
N ILE A 11 -24.53 6.89 7.56
CA ILE A 11 -24.85 5.62 6.90
C ILE A 11 -23.92 4.53 7.44
N ASN A 12 -24.50 3.48 8.00
CA ASN A 12 -23.77 2.31 8.45
C ASN A 12 -23.71 1.24 7.35
N VAL A 13 -22.49 0.96 6.89
CA VAL A 13 -22.17 -0.06 5.88
C VAL A 13 -21.37 -1.19 6.56
N ALA A 14 -22.03 -1.92 7.46
CA ALA A 14 -21.44 -3.00 8.26
C ALA A 14 -21.91 -4.41 7.83
N GLY A 15 -21.27 -5.43 8.39
CA GLY A 15 -21.60 -6.85 8.16
C GLY A 15 -21.07 -7.42 6.83
N ILE A 16 -20.15 -6.71 6.18
CA ILE A 16 -19.54 -7.13 4.93
C ILE A 16 -18.30 -7.98 5.23
N SER A 17 -18.30 -9.22 4.77
CA SER A 17 -17.18 -10.15 4.87
C SER A 17 -16.38 -10.22 3.56
N SER A 18 -15.81 -11.38 3.20
CA SER A 18 -15.02 -11.58 1.98
C SER A 18 -15.68 -11.13 0.65
N PRO A 19 -17.01 -11.28 0.41
CA PRO A 19 -17.62 -10.83 -0.83
C PRO A 19 -17.69 -9.29 -0.95
N GLY A 20 -17.29 -8.55 0.08
CA GLY A 20 -17.27 -7.10 0.05
C GLY A 20 -16.43 -6.49 -1.06
N PHE A 21 -15.33 -7.14 -1.43
CA PHE A 21 -14.45 -6.62 -2.48
C PHE A 21 -15.10 -6.73 -3.87
N THR A 22 -15.75 -7.86 -4.16
CA THR A 22 -16.46 -8.06 -5.45
C THR A 22 -17.76 -7.27 -5.50
N ALA A 23 -18.46 -7.13 -4.36
CA ALA A 23 -19.70 -6.37 -4.26
C ALA A 23 -19.49 -4.85 -4.08
N ALA A 24 -18.26 -4.35 -3.96
CA ALA A 24 -17.98 -2.94 -3.66
C ALA A 24 -18.70 -1.94 -4.59
N PRO A 25 -18.75 -2.14 -5.92
CA PRO A 25 -19.51 -1.24 -6.81
C PRO A 25 -21.02 -1.25 -6.53
N ALA A 26 -21.61 -2.43 -6.32
CA ALA A 26 -23.04 -2.57 -6.03
C ALA A 26 -23.40 -1.92 -4.68
N ILE A 27 -22.55 -2.11 -3.67
CA ILE A 27 -22.66 -1.47 -2.35
C ILE A 27 -22.61 0.05 -2.51
N ALA A 28 -21.70 0.59 -3.32
CA ALA A 28 -21.59 2.02 -3.57
C ALA A 28 -22.88 2.60 -4.21
N TYR A 29 -23.45 1.92 -5.21
CA TYR A 29 -24.73 2.33 -5.82
C TYR A 29 -25.90 2.26 -4.83
N HIS A 30 -25.93 1.24 -3.97
CA HIS A 30 -26.94 1.14 -2.93
C HIS A 30 -26.85 2.29 -1.92
N VAL A 31 -25.63 2.62 -1.47
CA VAL A 31 -25.38 3.77 -0.57
C VAL A 31 -25.78 5.08 -1.26
N LEU A 32 -25.43 5.27 -2.54
CA LEU A 32 -25.83 6.43 -3.32
C LEU A 32 -27.35 6.63 -3.35
N ASN A 33 -28.11 5.54 -3.55
CA ASN A 33 -29.57 5.59 -3.55
C ASN A 33 -30.14 5.92 -2.17
N LEU A 34 -29.56 5.34 -1.10
CA LEU A 34 -29.95 5.71 0.27
C LEU A 34 -29.73 7.19 0.56
N ILE A 35 -28.60 7.77 0.11
CA ILE A 35 -28.33 9.20 0.26
C ILE A 35 -29.43 10.03 -0.41
N LYS A 36 -29.76 9.72 -1.68
CA LYS A 36 -30.81 10.44 -2.43
C LYS A 36 -32.18 10.36 -1.78
N MET A 37 -32.53 9.20 -1.22
CA MET A 37 -33.86 8.95 -0.67
C MET A 37 -34.03 9.49 0.75
N LYS A 38 -32.97 9.46 1.56
CA LYS A 38 -33.07 9.75 3.01
C LYS A 38 -32.53 11.12 3.38
N TYR A 39 -31.67 11.72 2.56
CA TYR A 39 -31.11 13.03 2.82
C TYR A 39 -31.43 13.96 1.65
N ALA A 40 -31.88 15.18 1.95
CA ALA A 40 -32.16 16.22 0.96
C ALA A 40 -30.87 16.86 0.41
N VAL A 41 -29.95 16.02 -0.08
CA VAL A 41 -28.63 16.44 -0.56
C VAL A 41 -28.61 16.43 -2.09
N LYS A 42 -28.25 17.57 -2.68
CA LYS A 42 -28.04 17.68 -4.12
C LYS A 42 -26.70 17.03 -4.49
N LEU A 43 -26.76 15.91 -5.20
CA LEU A 43 -25.58 15.22 -5.70
C LEU A 43 -25.18 15.77 -7.07
N VAL A 44 -23.93 16.23 -7.19
CA VAL A 44 -23.37 16.77 -8.43
C VAL A 44 -22.24 15.86 -8.89
N ARG A 45 -22.20 15.53 -10.19
CA ARG A 45 -21.08 14.78 -10.75
C ARG A 45 -19.81 15.63 -10.67
N LYS A 46 -18.73 15.04 -10.15
CA LYS A 46 -17.42 15.69 -10.11
C LYS A 46 -16.86 15.82 -11.52
N SER A 47 -16.61 17.05 -11.97
CA SER A 47 -15.92 17.32 -13.23
C SER A 47 -14.45 16.85 -13.15
N GLY A 48 -13.92 16.30 -14.25
CA GLY A 48 -12.53 15.85 -14.31
C GLY A 48 -12.21 14.61 -13.46
N TRP A 49 -13.21 13.82 -13.07
CA TRP A 49 -12.97 12.56 -12.38
C TRP A 49 -12.28 11.54 -13.29
N ASN A 50 -11.07 11.09 -12.90
CA ASN A 50 -10.36 10.00 -13.57
C ASN A 50 -10.53 8.70 -12.76
N PRO A 51 -11.33 7.73 -13.23
CA PRO A 51 -11.53 6.46 -12.52
C PRO A 51 -10.33 5.51 -12.68
N TYR A 52 -9.40 5.79 -13.59
CA TYR A 52 -8.29 4.90 -13.90
C TYR A 52 -7.05 5.26 -13.08
N ARG A 53 -6.61 4.30 -12.27
CA ARG A 53 -5.32 4.35 -11.58
C ARG A 53 -4.31 3.50 -12.34
N ARG A 54 -3.26 4.12 -12.88
CA ARG A 54 -2.09 3.39 -13.40
C ARG A 54 -1.43 2.59 -12.27
N SER A 55 -1.14 1.32 -12.49
CA SER A 55 -0.35 0.49 -11.56
C SER A 55 1.12 0.94 -11.51
N ILE A 56 1.87 0.49 -10.51
CA ILE A 56 3.33 0.62 -10.49
C ILE A 56 3.88 -0.28 -11.61
N VAL A 57 4.93 0.16 -12.30
CA VAL A 57 5.57 -0.64 -13.35
C VAL A 57 6.25 -1.84 -12.71
N ARG A 58 5.83 -3.06 -13.07
CA ARG A 58 6.35 -4.29 -12.46
C ARG A 58 7.38 -4.97 -13.35
N LEU A 59 8.59 -5.18 -12.84
CA LEU A 59 9.64 -5.90 -13.58
C LEU A 59 9.28 -7.37 -13.81
N ALA A 60 8.64 -8.00 -12.82
CA ALA A 60 8.18 -9.39 -12.89
C ALA A 60 7.25 -9.68 -14.08
N ASP A 61 6.62 -8.65 -14.65
CA ASP A 61 5.65 -8.79 -15.74
C ASP A 61 6.27 -8.38 -17.10
N LYS A 62 7.60 -8.19 -17.19
CA LYS A 62 8.31 -7.68 -18.37
C LYS A 62 9.35 -8.65 -18.94
N PRO A 63 9.55 -8.66 -20.28
CA PRO A 63 10.65 -9.39 -20.90
C PRO A 63 11.99 -8.68 -20.68
N LEU A 64 13.10 -9.42 -20.75
CA LEU A 64 14.45 -8.94 -20.44
C LEU A 64 14.86 -7.68 -21.21
N HIS A 65 14.55 -7.56 -22.50
CA HIS A 65 14.89 -6.37 -23.29
C HIS A 65 14.21 -5.09 -22.78
N GLN A 66 12.98 -5.19 -22.25
CA GLN A 66 12.29 -4.06 -21.63
C GLN A 66 12.87 -3.75 -20.26
N ILE A 67 13.26 -4.78 -19.50
CA ILE A 67 13.93 -4.59 -18.21
C ILE A 67 15.26 -3.85 -18.44
N ASP A 68 16.06 -4.26 -19.43
CA ASP A 68 17.31 -3.60 -19.77
C ASP A 68 17.09 -2.12 -20.16
N SER A 69 16.06 -1.85 -20.97
CA SER A 69 15.68 -0.47 -21.32
C SER A 69 15.31 0.36 -20.09
N LEU A 70 14.53 -0.21 -19.15
CA LEU A 70 14.16 0.46 -17.89
C LEU A 70 15.38 0.71 -16.99
N ILE A 71 16.34 -0.21 -16.96
CA ILE A 71 17.58 -0.05 -16.18
C ILE A 71 18.43 1.09 -16.76
N ARG A 72 18.52 1.19 -18.09
CA ARG A 72 19.23 2.29 -18.76
C ARG A 72 18.59 3.65 -18.47
N GLU A 73 17.26 3.74 -18.46
CA GLU A 73 16.54 4.97 -18.14
C GLU A 73 16.63 5.32 -16.64
N LYS A 74 16.45 4.33 -15.77
CA LYS A 74 16.48 4.49 -14.32
C LYS A 74 17.23 3.31 -13.67
N PRO A 75 18.50 3.50 -13.27
CA PRO A 75 19.35 2.43 -12.71
C PRO A 75 18.77 1.72 -11.48
N ASP A 76 17.88 2.37 -10.73
CA ASP A 76 17.17 1.74 -9.59
C ASP A 76 16.30 0.53 -9.98
N TYR A 77 15.98 0.34 -11.27
CA TYR A 77 15.35 -0.91 -11.73
C TYR A 77 16.32 -2.09 -11.68
N GLY A 78 17.64 -1.86 -11.73
CA GLY A 78 18.66 -2.90 -11.70
C GLY A 78 18.90 -3.48 -10.30
N GLU A 79 18.56 -2.74 -9.24
CA GLU A 79 18.70 -3.23 -7.87
C GLU A 79 17.45 -4.01 -7.44
N ILE A 80 17.52 -5.34 -7.40
CA ILE A 80 16.42 -6.18 -6.92
C ILE A 80 16.37 -6.19 -5.40
N ILE A 81 15.26 -5.72 -4.82
CA ILE A 81 14.97 -5.70 -3.37
C ILE A 81 14.31 -7.01 -2.92
N CYS A 82 13.36 -7.54 -3.69
CA CYS A 82 12.71 -8.82 -3.40
C CYS A 82 12.94 -9.81 -4.54
N TYR A 83 13.84 -10.77 -4.30
CA TYR A 83 14.16 -11.81 -5.28
C TYR A 83 12.94 -12.66 -5.64
N CYS A 84 12.19 -13.17 -4.65
CA CYS A 84 11.08 -14.09 -4.89
C CYS A 84 9.96 -13.53 -5.78
N LYS A 85 9.80 -12.20 -5.80
CA LYS A 85 8.74 -11.51 -6.56
C LYS A 85 9.31 -10.60 -7.65
N LEU A 86 10.62 -10.64 -7.88
CA LEU A 86 11.37 -9.77 -8.78
C LEU A 86 10.97 -8.29 -8.64
N VAL A 87 11.02 -7.78 -7.40
CA VAL A 87 10.70 -6.38 -7.11
C VAL A 87 12.00 -5.58 -6.98
N SER A 88 12.13 -4.55 -7.80
CA SER A 88 13.25 -3.61 -7.85
C SER A 88 13.16 -2.51 -6.79
N LYS A 89 14.26 -1.78 -6.59
CA LYS A 89 14.31 -0.58 -5.77
C LYS A 89 13.44 0.51 -6.37
N ALA A 90 13.43 0.66 -7.69
CA ALA A 90 12.56 1.62 -8.39
C ALA A 90 11.08 1.42 -8.03
N GLU A 91 10.59 0.17 -8.00
CA GLU A 91 9.21 -0.13 -7.61
C GLU A 91 8.91 0.24 -6.16
N VAL A 92 9.85 0.00 -5.24
CA VAL A 92 9.70 0.38 -3.83
C VAL A 92 9.67 1.90 -3.68
N LEU A 93 10.58 2.61 -4.34
CA LEU A 93 10.63 4.08 -4.31
C LEU A 93 9.38 4.71 -4.93
N GLU A 94 8.89 4.17 -6.05
CA GLU A 94 7.65 4.63 -6.67
C GLU A 94 6.44 4.40 -5.74
N ALA A 95 6.41 3.28 -5.01
CA ALA A 95 5.37 3.04 -4.02
C ALA A 95 5.40 4.08 -2.88
N ILE A 96 6.60 4.40 -2.38
CA ILE A 96 6.82 5.41 -1.33
C ILE A 96 6.37 6.80 -1.82
N GLU A 97 6.79 7.21 -3.02
CA GLU A 97 6.45 8.50 -3.62
C GLU A 97 4.93 8.64 -3.81
N ARG A 98 4.29 7.62 -4.39
CA ARG A 98 2.83 7.59 -4.58
C ARG A 98 2.07 7.71 -3.25
N MET A 99 2.60 7.15 -2.16
CA MET A 99 2.00 7.28 -0.83
C MET A 99 2.11 8.71 -0.29
N LYS A 100 3.28 9.34 -0.40
CA LYS A 100 3.46 10.75 -0.01
C LYS A 100 2.52 11.67 -0.81
N LYS A 101 2.39 11.44 -2.11
CA LYS A 101 1.50 12.23 -3.00
C LYS A 101 0.03 12.23 -2.56
N ILE A 102 -0.44 11.16 -1.93
CA ILE A 102 -1.81 11.05 -1.40
C ILE A 102 -1.93 11.39 0.09
N GLY A 103 -0.89 12.01 0.68
CA GLY A 103 -0.91 12.52 2.05
C GLY A 103 -0.68 11.46 3.14
N ILE A 104 -0.14 10.28 2.81
CA ILE A 104 0.22 9.29 3.83
C ILE A 104 1.44 9.80 4.61
N LYS A 105 1.23 10.04 5.91
CA LYS A 105 2.27 10.53 6.83
C LYS A 105 3.26 9.42 7.25
N THR A 106 2.75 8.21 7.48
CA THR A 106 3.56 7.09 7.98
C THR A 106 3.65 5.99 6.95
N ILE A 107 4.86 5.74 6.46
CA ILE A 107 5.13 4.68 5.50
C ILE A 107 5.64 3.45 6.25
N THR A 108 4.90 2.36 6.14
CA THR A 108 5.22 1.09 6.83
C THR A 108 5.77 0.06 5.86
N VAL A 109 6.50 -0.94 6.35
CA VAL A 109 6.98 -2.05 5.50
C VAL A 109 5.80 -2.79 4.85
N ASP A 110 4.68 -2.96 5.57
CA ASP A 110 3.47 -3.59 5.05
C ASP A 110 2.82 -2.76 3.95
N SER A 111 2.87 -1.43 4.04
CA SER A 111 2.34 -0.54 3.00
C SER A 111 3.06 -0.74 1.65
N ILE A 112 4.36 -1.06 1.69
CA ILE A 112 5.16 -1.43 0.52
C ILE A 112 4.78 -2.81 0.03
N LYS A 113 4.69 -3.79 0.94
CA LYS A 113 4.25 -5.16 0.64
C LYS A 113 2.96 -5.14 -0.19
N TYR A 114 1.91 -4.44 0.27
CA TYR A 114 0.62 -4.39 -0.44
C TYR A 114 0.66 -3.65 -1.79
N ARG A 115 1.64 -2.77 -2.01
CA ARG A 115 1.76 -1.97 -3.25
C ARG A 115 2.63 -2.61 -4.32
N THR A 116 3.68 -3.33 -3.92
CA THR A 116 4.69 -3.89 -4.85
C THR A 116 4.68 -5.42 -4.91
N ARG A 117 4.00 -6.07 -3.97
CA ARG A 117 4.06 -7.51 -3.68
C ARG A 117 5.40 -7.97 -3.07
N ALA A 118 6.32 -7.08 -2.71
CA ALA A 118 7.53 -7.47 -2.00
C ALA A 118 7.17 -8.19 -0.68
N GLY A 119 7.79 -9.34 -0.43
CA GLY A 119 7.50 -10.16 0.75
C GLY A 119 6.30 -11.10 0.63
N PHE A 120 5.62 -11.18 -0.53
CA PHE A 120 4.62 -12.22 -0.84
C PHE A 120 5.23 -13.48 -1.51
N GLY A 121 6.55 -13.63 -1.47
CA GLY A 121 7.23 -14.83 -1.95
C GLY A 121 7.22 -15.96 -0.92
N ARG A 122 7.78 -17.12 -1.28
CA ARG A 122 7.95 -18.27 -0.38
C ARG A 122 8.63 -17.90 0.94
N CYS A 123 9.56 -16.93 0.90
CA CYS A 123 10.27 -16.45 2.08
C CYS A 123 9.45 -15.55 3.02
N GLN A 124 8.21 -15.18 2.66
CA GLN A 124 7.32 -14.32 3.46
C GLN A 124 7.97 -13.01 3.96
N GLY A 125 8.94 -12.48 3.21
CA GLY A 125 9.66 -11.25 3.55
C GLY A 125 10.83 -11.43 4.53
N ALA A 126 11.29 -12.65 4.81
CA ALA A 126 12.47 -12.90 5.63
C ALA A 126 13.71 -12.12 5.14
N PHE A 127 13.93 -12.06 3.83
CA PHE A 127 15.13 -11.44 3.24
C PHE A 127 14.97 -9.98 2.83
N CYS A 128 13.78 -9.55 2.37
CA CYS A 128 13.63 -8.21 1.80
C CYS A 128 13.12 -7.16 2.80
N ARG A 129 12.54 -7.55 3.94
CA ARG A 129 11.92 -6.60 4.89
C ARG A 129 12.91 -5.57 5.43
N TRP A 130 14.13 -5.99 5.80
CA TRP A 130 15.14 -5.07 6.32
C TRP A 130 15.61 -4.07 5.25
N ARG A 131 15.78 -4.52 3.99
CA ARG A 131 16.13 -3.64 2.87
C ARG A 131 15.04 -2.60 2.59
N ILE A 132 13.77 -3.03 2.64
CA ILE A 132 12.62 -2.12 2.52
C ILE A 132 12.62 -1.12 3.67
N ALA A 133 12.84 -1.57 4.91
CA ALA A 133 12.88 -0.68 6.07
C ALA A 133 14.02 0.36 5.96
N LEU A 134 15.19 -0.04 5.47
CA LEU A 134 16.28 0.90 5.17
C LEU A 134 15.90 1.93 4.09
N LEU A 135 15.24 1.51 3.01
CA LEU A 135 14.76 2.44 1.98
C LEU A 135 13.74 3.44 2.54
N ILE A 136 12.81 2.97 3.38
CA ILE A 136 11.84 3.84 4.06
C ILE A 136 12.57 4.82 4.98
N SER A 137 13.48 4.33 5.83
CA SER A 137 14.27 5.15 6.75
C SER A 137 15.02 6.26 6.00
N LYS A 138 15.73 5.90 4.92
CA LYS A 138 16.45 6.86 4.08
C LYS A 138 15.53 7.88 3.44
N TYR A 139 14.42 7.44 2.84
CA TYR A 139 13.53 8.32 2.08
C TYR A 139 12.63 9.21 2.96
N ALA A 140 12.25 8.73 4.14
CA ALA A 140 11.47 9.50 5.11
C ALA A 140 12.34 10.27 6.10
N GLN A 141 13.68 10.13 6.03
CA GLN A 141 14.64 10.75 6.95
C GLN A 141 14.32 10.47 8.42
N ILE A 142 13.90 9.24 8.70
CA ILE A 142 13.64 8.77 10.07
C ILE A 142 14.66 7.71 10.46
N PRO A 143 15.05 7.62 11.74
CA PRO A 143 15.86 6.52 12.23
C PRO A 143 15.22 5.17 11.90
N LEU A 144 16.02 4.16 11.59
CA LEU A 144 15.51 2.84 11.21
C LEU A 144 14.58 2.25 12.30
N HIS A 145 14.86 2.50 13.58
CA HIS A 145 14.04 2.01 14.70
C HIS A 145 12.67 2.71 14.81
N LYS A 146 12.42 3.76 14.02
CA LYS A 146 11.11 4.43 13.91
C LYS A 146 10.30 3.92 12.71
N VAL A 147 10.89 3.13 11.83
CA VAL A 147 10.15 2.51 10.72
C VAL A 147 9.16 1.50 11.30
N VAL A 148 7.91 1.52 10.84
CA VAL A 148 6.87 0.64 11.38
C VAL A 148 6.76 -0.64 10.54
N VAL A 149 6.71 -1.78 11.24
CA VAL A 149 6.36 -3.10 10.71
C VAL A 149 5.15 -3.60 11.46
N LYS A 150 4.10 -3.94 10.71
CA LYS A 150 2.76 -4.25 11.21
C LYS A 150 2.23 -3.11 12.08
N LYS A 151 2.39 -3.23 13.40
CA LYS A 151 1.93 -2.26 14.41
C LYS A 151 3.04 -1.82 15.36
N SER A 152 4.29 -2.22 15.10
CA SER A 152 5.41 -1.99 16.00
C SER A 152 6.59 -1.35 15.27
N PRO A 153 7.43 -0.57 15.97
CA PRO A 153 8.67 -0.06 15.39
C PRO A 153 9.64 -1.20 15.03
N TYR A 154 10.54 -0.93 14.08
CA TYR A 154 11.53 -1.89 13.62
C TYR A 154 12.54 -2.15 14.73
N GLY A 155 12.65 -3.40 15.19
CA GLY A 155 13.64 -3.78 16.19
C GLY A 155 15.07 -3.68 15.65
N ILE A 156 15.94 -2.97 16.36
CA ILE A 156 17.38 -2.88 16.09
C ILE A 156 18.10 -3.31 17.37
N GLY A 157 19.09 -4.19 17.24
CA GLY A 157 19.93 -4.59 18.36
C GLY A 157 20.45 -6.02 18.22
N ASP A 158 21.26 -6.43 19.19
CA ASP A 158 21.66 -7.82 19.33
C ASP A 158 20.45 -8.65 19.79
N VAL A 159 19.89 -9.43 18.87
CA VAL A 159 18.73 -10.29 19.13
C VAL A 159 19.06 -11.35 20.20
N LYS A 160 20.35 -11.64 20.45
CA LYS A 160 20.80 -12.57 21.49
C LYS A 160 20.94 -11.93 22.87
N VAL A 161 20.71 -10.63 23.06
CA VAL A 161 20.69 -10.02 24.40
C VAL A 161 19.66 -10.70 25.32
N LEU A 162 18.52 -11.12 24.77
CA LEU A 162 17.50 -11.87 25.51
C LEU A 162 17.94 -13.30 25.86
N LEU A 163 18.94 -13.85 25.18
CA LEU A 163 19.48 -15.20 25.42
C LEU A 163 20.71 -15.19 26.33
N ARG A 164 21.36 -14.03 26.53
CA ARG A 164 22.55 -13.88 27.37
C ARG A 164 22.25 -13.51 28.83
N SER A 165 20.99 -13.21 29.13
CA SER A 165 20.53 -12.77 30.45
C SER A 165 19.92 -13.91 31.28
N GLY A 166 20.13 -15.16 30.85
CA GLY A 166 19.64 -16.38 31.51
C GLY A 166 20.78 -17.29 31.92
#